data_AF-A0A356UED7-F1
#
_entry.id   AF-A0A356UED7-F1
#
_cell.length_a   1.000
_cell.length_b   1.000
_cell.length_c   1.000
_cell.angle_alpha   90.00
_cell.angle_beta   90.00
_cell.angle_gamma   90.00
#
_symmetry.space_group_name_H-M   'P 1'
#
loop_
_entity.id
_entity.type
_entity.pdbx_description
1 polymer ?
#
loop_
_entity_poly.entity_id
_entity_poly.type
_entity_poly.pdbx_seq_one_letter_code
_entity_poly.pdbx_strand_id
1 'polypeptide(L)'
;MRTLVATTLANAKGKDVYCAARKVSDQQIGTIRNTSRQQLEEMGFTFIKLLSLDYPDVRGYAIFFEGHLDEMTRVLKSIEKGY
;
A
#
# COMPACT_ATOMS: atom_id res chain seq x y z
N MET A 1 -13.57 -9.30 -3.32
CA MET A 1 -13.77 -7.84 -3.16
C MET A 1 -12.41 -7.20 -2.91
N ARG A 2 -12.14 -5.97 -3.36
CA ARG A 2 -10.86 -5.27 -3.10
C ARG A 2 -11.10 -4.00 -2.31
N THR A 3 -10.34 -3.81 -1.23
CA THR A 3 -10.43 -2.62 -0.38
C THR A 3 -9.25 -1.70 -0.64
N LEU A 4 -9.51 -0.42 -0.93
CA LEU A 4 -8.46 0.58 -1.08
C LEU A 4 -7.76 0.80 0.27
N VAL A 5 -6.45 0.63 0.30
CA VAL A 5 -5.61 0.77 1.48
C VAL A 5 -4.94 2.14 1.49
N ALA A 6 -4.27 2.47 0.40
CA ALA A 6 -3.56 3.74 0.25
C ALA A 6 -3.36 4.07 -1.22
N THR A 7 -3.14 5.34 -1.52
CA THR A 7 -2.53 5.78 -2.78
C THR A 7 -1.11 6.26 -2.48
N THR A 8 -0.19 5.99 -3.40
CA THR A 8 1.17 6.52 -3.35
C THR A 8 1.44 7.36 -4.58
N LEU A 9 2.15 8.47 -4.39
CA LEU A 9 2.68 9.28 -5.48
C LEU A 9 4.16 9.53 -5.23
N ALA A 10 4.97 9.44 -6.28
CA ALA A 10 6.37 9.77 -6.20
C ALA A 10 6.54 11.30 -6.13
N ASN A 11 7.33 11.77 -5.16
CA ASN A 11 7.75 13.17 -5.14
C ASN A 11 8.88 13.44 -6.13
N ALA A 12 9.29 14.71 -6.25
CA ALA A 12 10.40 15.13 -7.12
C ALA A 12 11.74 14.43 -6.86
N LYS A 13 11.93 13.80 -5.69
CA LYS A 13 13.13 13.02 -5.33
C LYS A 13 12.96 11.52 -5.60
N GLY A 14 11.86 11.11 -6.23
CA GLY A 14 11.52 9.72 -6.49
C GLY A 14 11.10 8.92 -5.25
N LYS A 15 10.83 9.58 -4.11
CA LYS A 15 10.32 8.90 -2.90
C LYS A 15 8.79 8.87 -2.92
N ASP A 16 8.22 7.72 -2.57
CA ASP A 16 6.79 7.55 -2.48
C ASP A 16 6.22 8.26 -1.23
N VAL A 17 5.20 9.08 -1.47
CA VAL A 17 4.36 9.73 -0.46
C VAL A 17 3.09 8.91 -0.34
N TYR A 18 2.78 8.41 0.85
CA TYR A 18 1.63 7.56 1.12
C TYR A 18 0.45 8.39 1.63
N CYS A 19 -0.70 8.23 0.98
CA CYS A 19 -1.98 8.79 1.37
C CYS A 19 -2.91 7.64 1.75
N ALA A 20 -3.00 7.34 3.04
CA ALA A 20 -3.77 6.22 3.56
C ALA A 20 -5.28 6.48 3.49
N ALA A 21 -6.06 5.42 3.24
CA ALA A 21 -7.49 5.47 3.49
C ALA A 21 -7.74 5.72 4.98
N ARG A 22 -8.77 6.50 5.33
CA ARG A 22 -9.05 6.98 6.70
C ARG A 22 -9.03 5.90 7.80
N LYS A 23 -9.34 4.66 7.45
CA LYS A 23 -9.42 3.52 8.38
C LYS A 23 -8.11 2.73 8.52
N VAL A 24 -7.06 3.10 7.79
CA VAL A 24 -5.73 2.49 7.84
C VAL A 24 -4.84 3.37 8.71
N SER A 25 -4.25 2.79 9.75
CA SER A 25 -3.43 3.53 10.71
C SER A 25 -2.00 3.79 10.20
N ASP A 26 -1.33 4.78 10.77
CA ASP A 26 0.07 5.09 10.45
C ASP A 26 1.01 3.91 10.73
N GLN A 27 0.72 3.12 11.77
CA GLN A 27 1.45 1.89 12.06
C GLN A 27 1.31 0.88 10.91
N GLN A 28 0.09 0.66 10.42
CA GLN A 28 -0.17 -0.26 9.30
C GLN A 28 0.54 0.21 8.03
N ILE A 29 0.53 1.51 7.75
CA ILE A 29 1.28 2.10 6.64
C ILE A 29 2.78 1.93 6.83
N GLY A 30 3.28 2.09 8.07
CA GLY A 30 4.67 1.82 8.42
C GLY A 30 5.07 0.38 8.06
N THR A 31 4.26 -0.59 8.46
CA THR A 31 4.48 -2.01 8.15
C THR A 31 4.46 -2.27 6.64
N ILE A 32 3.47 -1.72 5.92
CA ILE A 32 3.38 -1.83 4.46
C ILE A 32 4.63 -1.22 3.78
N ARG A 33 5.08 -0.05 4.23
CA ARG A 33 6.23 0.65 3.66
C ARG A 33 7.54 -0.09 3.89
N ASN A 34 7.67 -0.80 5.01
CA ASN A 34 8.88 -1.51 5.40
C ASN A 34 8.88 -2.99 4.97
N THR A 35 7.77 -3.49 4.43
CA THR A 35 7.65 -4.85 3.90
C THR A 35 7.93 -4.83 2.40
N SER A 36 8.61 -5.87 1.89
CA SER A 36 8.85 -5.96 0.45
C SER A 36 7.54 -6.11 -0.33
N ARG A 37 7.50 -5.54 -1.53
CA ARG A 37 6.31 -5.61 -2.40
C ARG A 37 5.89 -7.04 -2.70
N GLN A 38 6.85 -7.92 -2.97
CA GLN A 38 6.58 -9.34 -3.26
C GLN A 38 5.86 -10.02 -2.09
N GLN A 39 6.34 -9.84 -0.86
CA GLN A 39 5.70 -10.40 0.33
C GLN A 39 4.28 -9.86 0.52
N LEU A 40 4.07 -8.57 0.27
CA LEU A 40 2.73 -7.97 0.34
C LEU A 40 1.80 -8.56 -0.72
N GLU A 41 2.27 -8.75 -1.95
CA GLU A 41 1.49 -9.36 -3.03
C GLU A 41 1.10 -10.82 -2.70
N GLU A 42 2.02 -11.61 -2.13
CA GLU A 42 1.75 -12.97 -1.63
C GLU A 42 0.70 -12.99 -0.50
N MET A 43 0.60 -11.89 0.25
CA MET A 43 -0.36 -11.72 1.34
C MET A 43 -1.70 -11.11 0.89
N GLY A 44 -1.90 -10.90 -0.41
CA GLY A 44 -3.15 -10.40 -0.97
C GLY A 44 -3.20 -8.88 -1.17
N PHE A 45 -2.07 -8.18 -1.11
CA PHE A 45 -2.02 -6.78 -1.57
C PHE A 45 -1.89 -6.72 -3.09
N THR A 46 -2.44 -5.66 -3.68
CA THR A 46 -2.33 -5.40 -5.13
C THR A 46 -1.91 -3.95 -5.36
N PHE A 47 -0.91 -3.75 -6.22
CA PHE A 47 -0.37 -2.43 -6.55
C PHE A 47 -0.70 -2.07 -7.98
N ILE A 48 -1.74 -1.25 -8.16
CA ILE A 48 -2.17 -0.78 -9.49
C ILE A 48 -1.36 0.45 -9.84
N LYS A 49 -0.61 0.39 -10.95
CA LYS A 49 0.19 1.51 -11.43
C LYS A 49 -0.71 2.68 -11.85
N LEU A 50 -0.44 3.86 -11.29
CA LEU A 50 -1.07 5.11 -11.68
C LEU A 50 -0.09 5.92 -12.54
N LEU A 51 -0.55 6.33 -13.71
CA LEU A 51 0.19 7.13 -14.67
C LEU A 51 -0.66 8.32 -15.07
N SER A 52 -0.08 9.51 -15.02
CA SER A 52 -0.69 10.67 -15.68
C SER A 52 -0.24 10.71 -17.13
N LEU A 53 -1.19 10.92 -18.04
CA LEU A 53 -0.91 11.08 -19.47
C LEU A 53 -0.41 12.50 -19.78
N ASP A 54 -0.91 13.48 -19.05
CA ASP A 54 -0.57 14.89 -19.23
C ASP A 54 0.70 15.31 -18.45
N TYR A 55 1.01 14.58 -17.37
CA TYR A 55 2.15 14.87 -16.49
C TYR A 55 3.03 13.62 -16.30
N PRO A 56 3.94 13.32 -17.24
CA PRO A 56 4.71 12.06 -17.26
C PRO A 56 5.60 11.83 -16.02
N ASP A 57 5.94 12.90 -15.32
CA ASP A 57 6.69 12.89 -14.06
C ASP A 57 5.83 12.50 -12.85
N VAL A 58 4.51 12.64 -12.95
CA VAL A 58 3.55 12.21 -11.94
C VAL A 58 3.25 10.72 -12.10
N ARG A 59 3.78 9.93 -11.15
CA ARG A 59 3.63 8.47 -11.12
C ARG A 59 3.36 7.98 -9.70
N GLY A 60 2.72 6.82 -9.60
CA GLY A 60 2.38 6.26 -8.31
C GLY A 60 1.69 4.90 -8.38
N TYR A 61 1.09 4.51 -7.26
CA TYR A 61 0.32 3.28 -7.14
C TYR A 61 -0.97 3.48 -6.34
N ALA A 62 -2.04 2.79 -6.73
CA ALA A 62 -3.15 2.52 -5.83
C ALA A 62 -2.93 1.13 -5.21
N ILE A 63 -2.88 1.09 -3.87
CA ILE A 63 -2.66 -0.11 -3.10
C ILE A 63 -4.02 -0.62 -2.62
N PHE A 64 -4.35 -1.85 -3.00
CA PHE A 64 -5.54 -2.56 -2.57
C PHE A 64 -5.16 -3.78 -1.73
N PHE A 65 -6.12 -4.24 -0.93
CA PHE A 65 -6.08 -5.53 -0.26
C PHE A 65 -7.25 -6.40 -0.73
N GLU A 66 -6.98 -7.67 -1.00
CA GLU A 66 -7.96 -8.68 -1.38
C GLU A 66 -8.71 -9.20 -0.15
N GLY A 67 -9.64 -8.37 0.35
CA GLY A 67 -10.44 -8.71 1.53
C GLY A 67 -10.94 -7.47 2.26
N HIS A 68 -11.38 -7.66 3.49
CA HIS A 68 -11.79 -6.58 4.39
C HIS A 68 -10.61 -5.99 5.18
N LEU A 69 -10.78 -4.80 5.76
CA LEU A 69 -9.72 -4.13 6.53
C LEU A 69 -9.33 -4.87 7.83
N ASP A 70 -10.27 -5.57 8.45
CA ASP A 70 -10.01 -6.35 9.65
C ASP A 70 -9.17 -7.59 9.35
N GLU A 71 -9.39 -8.24 8.19
CA GLU A 71 -8.53 -9.30 7.67
C GLU A 71 -7.12 -8.77 7.38
N MET A 72 -7.01 -7.65 6.67
CA MET A 72 -5.73 -6.96 6.41
C MET A 72 -4.99 -6.67 7.72
N THR A 73 -5.70 -6.22 8.75
CA THR A 73 -5.11 -5.92 10.07
C THR A 73 -4.51 -7.17 10.71
N ARG A 74 -5.15 -8.33 10.58
CA ARG A 74 -4.61 -9.61 11.10
C ARG A 74 -3.38 -10.04 10.32
N VAL A 75 -3.42 -9.91 8.99
CA VAL A 75 -2.29 -10.22 8.11
C VAL A 75 -1.07 -9.36 8.48
N LEU A 76 -1.22 -8.04 8.56
CA LEU A 76 -0.11 -7.14 8.92
C LEU A 76 0.45 -7.43 10.33
N LYS A 77 -0.39 -7.79 11.30
CA LYS A 77 0.07 -8.19 12.64
C LYS A 77 0.91 -9.47 12.63
N SER A 78 0.68 -10.38 11.69
CA SER A 78 1.50 -11.59 11.56
C SER A 78 2.92 -11.27 11.07
N ILE A 79 3.08 -10.20 10.28
CA ILE A 79 4.39 -9.70 9.84
C ILE A 79 5.15 -9.10 11.02
N GLU A 80 4.48 -8.24 11.81
CA GLU A 80 5.11 -7.57 12.96
C GLU A 80 5.57 -8.55 14.05
N LYS A 81 4.88 -9.67 14.20
CA LYS A 81 5.20 -10.69 15.21
C LYS A 81 6.39 -11.58 14.85
N GLY A 82 6.90 -11.46 13.62
CA GLY A 82 7.92 -12.35 13.10
C GLY A 82 7.39 -13.77 12.94
N TYR A 83 7.38 -14.24 11.71
CA TYR A 83 8.03 -15.52 11.52
C TYR A 83 9.52 -15.36 11.84
#